data_AF-T1I479-F1
#
_entry.id   AF-T1I479-F1
#
_cell.length_a   1.000
_cell.length_b   1.000
_cell.length_c   1.000
_cell.angle_alpha   90.00
_cell.angle_beta   90.00
_cell.angle_gamma   90.00
#
_symmetry.space_group_name_H-M   'P 1'
#
loop_
_entity.id
_entity.type
_entity.pdbx_description
1 polymer ?
#
loop_
_entity_poly.entity_id
_entity_poly.type
_entity_poly.pdbx_seq_one_letter_code
_entity_poly.pdbx_strand_id
1 'polypeptide(L)'
;MFWMKLGQLYSLTKSDKQPAIDALTKVVTIDPNNTVAWNILADCYWDKKLYEKAQFCLEKSLKLVRSKEALRNMSAVCRELAAKYRGREKIYLQTGLNLAKEAVAMDVKDGSSWAVLGNAYLTGHLKLQEGLKSAKLALSAYKQAVSNGHTLNPELFYYQGYVNAFCENYKEALTSLDNAIALDGDNVPASELKENLLTFLNNIQTSCSNFGKLNTKRLAKLRRVSYRNLYIVHCLQVVEPFASSLGAEPTRISSLHLGENPNLLAYGKVMWCVPAEDCLPFTCGLIEPNGQVFVTTVYNMVPDKKFFVGDTIFIPNPDYKLVNFKYNEQTYQFHSLRVDDP
;
A
#
# COMPACT_ATOMS: atom_id res chain seq x y z
N MET A 1 22.53 39.20 -3.81
CA MET A 1 22.64 38.51 -2.49
C MET A 1 21.44 38.77 -1.57
N PHE A 2 20.94 40.01 -1.43
CA PHE A 2 19.77 40.32 -0.58
C PHE A 2 18.52 39.49 -0.91
N TRP A 3 18.04 39.54 -2.16
CA TRP A 3 16.84 38.82 -2.60
C TRP A 3 16.93 37.30 -2.42
N MET A 4 18.13 36.73 -2.56
CA MET A 4 18.35 35.29 -2.35
C MET A 4 18.13 34.91 -0.89
N LYS A 5 18.75 35.64 0.05
CA LYS A 5 18.58 35.38 1.48
C LYS A 5 17.13 35.61 1.93
N LEU A 6 16.48 36.65 1.39
CA LEU A 6 15.07 36.95 1.67
C LEU A 6 14.16 35.83 1.17
N GLY A 7 14.38 35.35 -0.06
CA GLY A 7 13.66 34.22 -0.64
C GLY A 7 13.82 32.95 0.17
N GLN A 8 15.05 32.60 0.56
CA GLN A 8 15.35 31.47 1.44
C GLN A 8 14.61 31.57 2.77
N LEU A 9 14.69 32.72 3.45
CA LEU A 9 14.05 32.91 4.74
C LEU A 9 12.53 32.72 4.66
N TYR A 10 11.87 33.36 3.70
CA TYR A 10 10.42 33.22 3.54
C TYR A 10 10.02 31.82 3.07
N SER A 11 10.84 31.14 2.28
CA SER A 11 10.54 29.76 1.84
C SER A 11 10.42 28.78 3.00
N LEU A 12 11.15 29.01 4.10
CA LEU A 12 11.11 28.16 5.30
C LEU A 12 9.91 28.42 6.22
N THR A 13 9.17 29.51 5.99
CA THR A 13 7.99 29.83 6.81
C THR A 13 6.80 28.94 6.45
N LYS A 14 5.98 28.55 7.44
CA LYS A 14 4.70 27.83 7.20
C LYS A 14 3.58 28.76 6.66
N SER A 15 3.83 30.06 6.62
CA SER A 15 2.91 31.10 6.14
C SER A 15 2.87 31.20 4.61
N ASP A 16 2.16 32.21 4.08
CA ASP A 16 2.08 32.46 2.63
C ASP A 16 3.47 32.53 1.99
N LYS A 17 3.65 31.72 0.95
CA LYS A 17 4.89 31.60 0.17
C LYS A 17 5.07 32.74 -0.84
N GLN A 18 4.08 33.62 -1.00
CA GLN A 18 4.14 34.71 -1.98
C GLN A 18 5.38 35.61 -1.84
N PRO A 19 5.78 36.06 -0.64
CA PRO A 19 6.99 36.89 -0.50
C PRO A 19 8.27 36.16 -0.92
N ALA A 20 8.34 34.84 -0.70
CA ALA A 20 9.46 34.01 -1.18
C ALA A 20 9.48 33.96 -2.71
N ILE A 21 8.32 33.71 -3.32
CA ILE A 21 8.15 33.67 -4.78
C ILE A 21 8.57 35.00 -5.41
N ASP A 22 8.12 36.13 -4.87
CA ASP A 22 8.43 37.46 -5.42
C ASP A 22 9.94 37.75 -5.34
N ALA A 23 10.57 37.41 -4.21
CA ALA A 23 12.01 37.58 -4.02
C ALA A 23 12.84 36.67 -4.94
N LEU A 24 12.49 35.38 -5.03
CA LEU A 24 13.18 34.39 -5.85
C LEU A 24 12.98 34.64 -7.35
N THR A 25 11.80 35.13 -7.75
CA THR A 25 11.54 35.54 -9.14
C THR A 25 12.48 36.66 -9.57
N LYS A 26 12.72 37.65 -8.69
CA LYS A 26 13.73 38.69 -8.94
C LYS A 26 15.14 38.10 -9.08
N VAL A 27 15.50 37.12 -8.24
CA VAL A 27 16.82 36.45 -8.34
C VAL A 27 17.00 35.81 -9.70
N VAL A 28 16.06 34.97 -10.14
CA VAL A 28 16.19 34.26 -11.42
C VAL A 28 16.02 35.15 -12.65
N THR A 29 15.43 36.34 -12.48
CA THR A 29 15.37 37.36 -13.53
C THR A 29 16.71 38.07 -13.72
N ILE A 30 17.40 38.35 -12.61
CA ILE A 30 18.73 39.01 -12.62
C ILE A 30 19.84 38.01 -12.95
N ASP A 31 19.74 36.79 -12.44
CA ASP A 31 20.69 35.69 -12.63
C ASP A 31 19.93 34.41 -13.02
N PRO A 32 19.66 34.21 -14.32
CA PRO A 32 18.95 33.03 -14.81
C PRO A 32 19.68 31.71 -14.58
N ASN A 33 20.98 31.74 -14.26
CA ASN A 33 21.80 30.56 -14.03
C ASN A 33 21.80 30.11 -12.56
N ASN A 34 21.06 30.79 -11.68
CA ASN A 34 20.99 30.47 -10.26
C ASN A 34 20.13 29.23 -9.99
N THR A 35 20.75 28.06 -9.99
CA THR A 35 20.05 26.76 -9.81
C THR A 35 19.39 26.62 -8.44
N VAL A 36 20.02 27.13 -7.39
CA VAL A 36 19.47 27.11 -6.04
C VAL A 36 18.19 27.93 -5.97
N ALA A 37 18.16 29.11 -6.59
CA ALA A 37 16.94 29.93 -6.63
C ALA A 37 15.81 29.26 -7.41
N TRP A 38 16.12 28.58 -8.52
CA TRP A 38 15.13 27.80 -9.28
C TRP A 38 14.54 26.64 -8.46
N ASN A 39 15.37 25.91 -7.71
CA ASN A 39 14.91 24.83 -6.83
C ASN A 39 13.96 25.34 -5.74
N ILE A 40 14.39 26.37 -4.99
CA ILE A 40 13.57 26.92 -3.90
C ILE A 40 12.28 27.54 -4.45
N LEU A 41 12.33 28.18 -5.63
CA LEU A 41 11.15 28.72 -6.28
C LEU A 41 10.16 27.60 -6.66
N ALA A 42 10.66 26.46 -7.13
CA ALA A 42 9.83 25.30 -7.40
C ALA A 42 9.14 24.77 -6.14
N ASP A 43 9.85 24.69 -5.02
CA ASP A 43 9.30 24.25 -3.73
C ASP A 43 8.21 25.21 -3.23
N CYS A 44 8.41 26.53 -3.41
CA CYS A 44 7.38 27.50 -3.09
C CYS A 44 6.13 27.34 -3.98
N TYR A 45 6.30 27.03 -5.26
CA TYR A 45 5.16 26.74 -6.15
C TYR A 45 4.48 25.40 -5.81
N TRP A 46 5.25 24.39 -5.39
CA TRP A 46 4.74 23.12 -4.88
C TRP A 46 3.85 23.34 -3.66
N ASP A 47 4.29 24.12 -2.68
CA ASP A 47 3.50 24.45 -1.48
C ASP A 47 2.18 25.18 -1.83
N LYS A 48 2.18 26.00 -2.89
CA LYS A 48 0.96 26.65 -3.42
C LYS A 48 0.14 25.75 -4.36
N LYS A 49 0.51 24.48 -4.52
CA LYS A 49 -0.11 23.49 -5.43
C LYS A 49 -0.11 23.93 -6.91
N LEU A 50 0.86 24.77 -7.30
CA LEU A 50 1.05 25.26 -8.66
C LEU A 50 2.07 24.38 -9.39
N TYR A 51 1.72 23.12 -9.59
CA TYR A 51 2.65 22.07 -10.03
C TYR A 51 3.26 22.31 -11.42
N GLU A 52 2.54 22.95 -12.36
CA GLU A 52 3.11 23.31 -13.67
C GLU A 52 4.20 24.37 -13.56
N LYS A 53 4.05 25.33 -12.64
CA LYS A 53 5.08 26.35 -12.40
C LYS A 53 6.29 25.73 -11.70
N ALA A 54 6.05 24.83 -10.75
CA ALA A 54 7.12 24.05 -10.12
C ALA A 54 7.90 23.22 -11.15
N GLN A 55 7.18 22.52 -12.04
CA GLN A 55 7.77 21.77 -13.15
C GLN A 55 8.66 22.66 -14.01
N PHE A 56 8.17 23.82 -14.44
CA PHE A 56 8.95 24.77 -15.25
C PHE A 56 10.25 25.19 -14.56
N CYS A 57 10.18 25.53 -13.26
CA CYS A 57 11.36 25.93 -12.48
C CYS A 57 12.38 24.79 -12.36
N LEU A 58 11.91 23.56 -12.11
CA LEU A 58 12.77 22.38 -12.01
C LEU A 58 13.39 22.00 -13.34
N GLU A 59 12.67 22.14 -14.45
CA GLU A 59 13.22 21.94 -15.80
C GLU A 59 14.34 22.94 -16.11
N LYS A 60 14.20 24.21 -15.67
CA LYS A 60 15.28 25.20 -15.77
C LYS A 60 16.48 24.82 -14.91
N SER A 61 16.24 24.44 -13.66
CA SER A 61 17.31 24.01 -12.75
C SER A 61 18.07 22.79 -13.28
N LEU A 62 17.37 21.73 -13.67
CA LEU A 62 17.95 20.48 -14.16
C LEU A 62 18.72 20.62 -15.48
N LYS A 63 18.38 21.62 -16.31
CA LYS A 63 19.13 21.96 -17.53
C LYS A 63 20.47 22.62 -17.22
N LEU A 64 20.55 23.36 -16.11
CA LEU A 64 21.76 24.07 -15.68
C LEU A 64 22.66 23.14 -14.86
N VAL A 65 22.11 22.53 -13.81
CA VAL A 65 22.81 21.57 -12.96
C VAL A 65 21.86 20.43 -12.62
N ARG A 66 22.25 19.22 -12.98
CA ARG A 66 21.52 18.00 -12.66
C ARG A 66 21.85 17.57 -11.23
N SER A 67 21.05 18.01 -10.26
CA SER A 67 21.25 17.72 -8.83
C SER A 67 20.23 16.74 -8.28
N LYS A 68 20.62 15.95 -7.27
CA LYS A 68 19.72 15.00 -6.59
C LYS A 68 18.48 15.66 -6.00
N GLU A 69 18.61 16.88 -5.46
CA GLU A 69 17.49 17.66 -4.93
C GLU A 69 16.47 17.98 -6.02
N ALA A 70 16.90 18.54 -7.16
CA ALA A 70 16.01 18.87 -8.26
C ALA A 70 15.35 17.62 -8.88
N LEU A 71 16.09 16.50 -8.97
CA LEU A 71 15.56 15.22 -9.44
C LEU A 71 14.44 14.70 -8.51
N ARG A 72 14.65 14.75 -7.19
CA ARG A 72 13.64 14.37 -6.19
C ARG A 72 12.39 15.23 -6.30
N ASN A 73 12.55 16.55 -6.34
CA ASN A 73 11.41 17.48 -6.37
C ASN A 73 10.65 17.34 -7.69
N MET A 74 11.34 17.11 -8.82
CA MET A 74 10.71 16.84 -10.11
C MET A 74 9.97 15.49 -10.12
N SER A 75 10.51 14.46 -9.46
CA SER A 75 9.81 13.20 -9.26
C SER A 75 8.51 13.38 -8.48
N ALA A 76 8.51 14.21 -7.43
CA ALA A 76 7.30 14.55 -6.68
C ALA A 76 6.28 15.28 -7.56
N VAL A 77 6.70 16.32 -8.29
CA VAL A 77 5.86 17.05 -9.26
C VAL A 77 5.22 16.13 -10.29
N CYS A 78 5.98 15.18 -10.84
CA CYS A 78 5.44 14.21 -11.79
C CYS A 78 4.26 13.40 -11.23
N ARG A 79 4.25 13.04 -9.95
CA ARG A 79 3.13 12.27 -9.35
C ARG A 79 1.85 13.08 -9.27
N GLU A 80 1.95 14.37 -8.93
CA GLU A 80 0.81 15.30 -8.88
C GLU A 80 0.27 15.59 -10.29
N LEU A 81 1.16 15.81 -11.26
CA LEU A 81 0.76 16.02 -12.65
C LEU A 81 0.13 14.76 -13.26
N ALA A 82 0.57 13.57 -12.85
CA ALA A 82 -0.08 12.30 -13.21
C ALA A 82 -1.49 12.16 -12.60
N ALA A 83 -1.83 12.85 -11.51
CA ALA A 83 -3.19 12.88 -10.99
C ALA A 83 -4.07 13.90 -11.74
N LYS A 84 -3.46 15.01 -12.19
CA LYS A 84 -4.16 16.10 -12.88
C LYS A 84 -4.46 15.80 -14.35
N TYR A 85 -3.52 15.23 -15.09
CA TYR A 85 -3.63 15.04 -16.54
C TYR A 85 -4.01 13.63 -16.95
N ARG A 86 -5.32 13.43 -17.18
CA ARG A 86 -5.85 12.15 -17.68
C ARG A 86 -5.26 11.79 -19.05
N GLY A 87 -4.95 10.51 -19.25
CA GLY A 87 -4.32 9.98 -20.47
C GLY A 87 -2.80 10.16 -20.55
N ARG A 88 -2.17 10.87 -19.59
CA ARG A 88 -0.72 11.05 -19.50
C ARG A 88 -0.12 10.47 -18.21
N GLU A 89 -0.92 9.78 -17.41
CA GLU A 89 -0.55 9.26 -16.10
C GLU A 89 0.67 8.35 -16.22
N LYS A 90 0.64 7.38 -17.12
CA LYS A 90 1.74 6.43 -17.35
C LYS A 90 3.06 7.15 -17.68
N ILE A 91 3.00 8.20 -18.50
CA ILE A 91 4.19 8.97 -18.91
C ILE A 91 4.79 9.70 -17.71
N TYR A 92 3.96 10.43 -16.95
CA TYR A 92 4.43 11.16 -15.78
C TYR A 92 4.93 10.22 -14.68
N LEU A 93 4.24 9.11 -14.40
CA LEU A 93 4.66 8.13 -13.40
C LEU A 93 5.98 7.47 -13.79
N GLN A 94 6.16 7.09 -15.06
CA GLN A 94 7.42 6.52 -15.53
C GLN A 94 8.57 7.52 -15.46
N THR A 95 8.30 8.78 -15.84
CA THR A 95 9.28 9.86 -15.76
C THR A 95 9.69 10.11 -14.30
N GLY A 96 8.72 10.25 -13.40
CA GLY A 96 8.96 10.45 -11.97
C GLY A 96 9.72 9.29 -11.33
N LEU A 97 9.40 8.04 -11.70
CA LEU A 97 10.13 6.87 -11.22
C LEU A 97 11.59 6.88 -11.68
N ASN A 98 11.85 7.20 -12.95
CA ASN A 98 13.21 7.26 -13.48
C ASN A 98 14.04 8.37 -12.78
N LEU A 99 13.43 9.54 -12.57
CA LEU A 99 14.08 10.65 -11.84
C LEU A 99 14.41 10.27 -10.38
N ALA A 100 13.51 9.56 -9.69
CA ALA A 100 13.76 9.12 -8.33
C ALA A 100 14.90 8.08 -8.26
N LYS A 101 14.93 7.12 -9.19
CA LYS A 101 16.04 6.15 -9.31
C LYS A 101 17.37 6.86 -9.56
N GLU A 102 17.36 7.86 -10.42
CA GLU A 102 18.54 8.66 -10.71
C GLU A 102 19.02 9.44 -9.48
N ALA A 103 18.10 10.05 -8.71
CA ALA A 103 18.45 10.75 -7.48
C ALA A 103 19.11 9.83 -6.43
N VAL A 104 18.65 8.58 -6.34
CA VAL A 104 19.29 7.53 -5.51
C VAL A 104 20.66 7.14 -6.06
N ALA A 105 20.79 7.00 -7.39
CA ALA A 105 22.06 6.66 -8.02
C ALA A 105 23.14 7.73 -7.82
N MET A 106 22.75 9.01 -7.70
CA MET A 106 23.69 10.09 -7.38
C MET A 106 24.24 10.01 -5.97
N ASP A 107 23.45 9.53 -5.00
CA ASP A 107 23.86 9.36 -3.62
C ASP A 107 23.00 8.29 -2.93
N VAL A 108 23.54 7.07 -2.87
CA VAL A 108 22.85 5.92 -2.27
C VAL A 108 22.71 6.03 -0.74
N LYS A 109 23.41 6.97 -0.10
CA LYS A 109 23.30 7.26 1.34
C LYS A 109 22.31 8.38 1.65
N ASP A 110 21.66 8.94 0.62
CA ASP A 110 20.63 9.96 0.82
C ASP A 110 19.28 9.32 1.14
N GLY A 111 18.92 9.29 2.42
CA GLY A 111 17.64 8.75 2.86
C GLY A 111 16.42 9.46 2.24
N SER A 112 16.50 10.75 1.93
CA SER A 112 15.42 11.48 1.27
C SER A 112 15.23 11.04 -0.19
N SER A 113 16.31 10.70 -0.91
CA SER A 113 16.20 10.11 -2.26
C SER A 113 15.47 8.78 -2.23
N TRP A 114 15.81 7.92 -1.26
CA TRP A 114 15.12 6.65 -1.05
C TRP A 114 13.63 6.82 -0.69
N ALA A 115 13.30 7.82 0.14
CA ALA A 115 11.91 8.13 0.49
C ALA A 115 11.09 8.52 -0.75
N VAL A 116 11.66 9.38 -1.61
CA VAL A 116 11.01 9.80 -2.87
C VAL A 116 10.87 8.63 -3.85
N LEU A 117 11.86 7.73 -3.91
CA LEU A 117 11.75 6.50 -4.69
C LEU A 117 10.64 5.58 -4.17
N GLY A 118 10.49 5.46 -2.84
CA GLY A 118 9.36 4.77 -2.22
C GLY A 118 8.01 5.34 -2.66
N ASN A 119 7.85 6.67 -2.62
CA ASN A 119 6.63 7.34 -3.07
C ASN A 119 6.35 7.14 -4.57
N ALA A 120 7.40 7.08 -5.40
CA ALA A 120 7.26 6.78 -6.82
C ALA A 120 6.76 5.34 -7.07
N TYR A 121 7.32 4.36 -6.35
CA TYR A 121 6.83 2.98 -6.41
C TYR A 121 5.40 2.83 -5.86
N LEU A 122 5.07 3.51 -4.76
CA LEU A 122 3.73 3.52 -4.17
C LEU A 122 2.68 4.05 -5.16
N THR A 123 2.98 5.14 -5.87
CA THR A 123 2.02 5.68 -6.83
C THR A 123 1.88 4.78 -8.07
N GLY A 124 2.96 4.10 -8.47
CA GLY A 124 2.89 3.02 -9.47
C GLY A 124 2.00 1.88 -9.01
N HIS A 125 2.13 1.45 -7.75
CA HIS A 125 1.28 0.43 -7.14
C HIS A 125 -0.22 0.77 -7.24
N LEU A 126 -0.60 1.99 -6.83
CA LEU A 126 -2.00 2.41 -6.82
C LEU A 126 -2.62 2.56 -8.24
N LYS A 127 -1.80 2.79 -9.28
CA LYS A 127 -2.30 3.21 -10.60
C LYS A 127 -2.02 2.26 -11.76
N LEU A 128 -1.07 1.33 -11.66
CA LEU A 128 -0.56 0.58 -12.83
C LEU A 128 -0.84 -0.94 -12.81
N GLN A 129 -1.72 -1.45 -11.94
CA GLN A 129 -2.09 -2.88 -11.82
C GLN A 129 -0.94 -3.87 -11.53
N GLU A 130 0.33 -3.46 -11.50
CA GLU A 130 1.46 -4.26 -10.97
C GLU A 130 1.56 -4.19 -9.44
N GLY A 131 0.41 -4.38 -8.76
CA GLY A 131 0.18 -3.95 -7.39
C GLY A 131 1.23 -4.45 -6.40
N LEU A 132 1.27 -5.77 -6.15
CA LEU A 132 2.08 -6.32 -5.06
C LEU A 132 3.60 -6.15 -5.26
N LYS A 133 4.08 -6.24 -6.51
CA LYS A 133 5.50 -6.04 -6.84
C LYS A 133 5.94 -4.60 -6.54
N SER A 134 5.17 -3.63 -6.98
CA SER A 134 5.46 -2.21 -6.74
C SER A 134 5.37 -1.86 -5.25
N ALA A 135 4.40 -2.44 -4.52
CA ALA A 135 4.28 -2.30 -3.07
C ALA A 135 5.54 -2.82 -2.33
N LYS A 136 6.02 -4.02 -2.68
CA LYS A 136 7.25 -4.60 -2.10
C LYS A 136 8.49 -3.72 -2.39
N LEU A 137 8.58 -3.15 -3.59
CA LEU A 137 9.66 -2.22 -3.94
C LEU A 137 9.57 -0.91 -3.16
N ALA A 138 8.36 -0.38 -2.94
CA ALA A 138 8.14 0.80 -2.10
C ALA A 138 8.61 0.55 -0.65
N LEU A 139 8.22 -0.59 -0.05
CA LEU A 139 8.66 -0.96 1.30
C LEU A 139 10.19 -1.09 1.41
N SER A 140 10.83 -1.69 0.40
CA SER A 140 12.28 -1.78 0.34
C SER A 140 12.94 -0.39 0.32
N ALA A 141 12.41 0.52 -0.51
CA ALA A 141 12.92 1.89 -0.60
C ALA A 141 12.69 2.67 0.71
N TYR A 142 11.54 2.56 1.35
CA TYR A 142 11.30 3.20 2.66
C TYR A 142 12.23 2.64 3.76
N LYS A 143 12.48 1.33 3.77
CA LYS A 143 13.46 0.73 4.68
C LYS A 143 14.85 1.31 4.48
N GLN A 144 15.27 1.50 3.22
CA GLN A 144 16.54 2.15 2.91
C GLN A 144 16.56 3.62 3.33
N ALA A 145 15.45 4.35 3.17
CA ALA A 145 15.34 5.74 3.61
C ALA A 145 15.60 5.88 5.11
N VAL A 146 14.92 5.06 5.93
CA VAL A 146 15.09 5.01 7.39
C VAL A 146 16.52 4.60 7.77
N SER A 147 17.07 3.59 7.10
CA SER A 147 18.44 3.11 7.35
C SER A 147 19.51 4.16 7.02
N ASN A 148 19.19 5.10 6.12
CA ASN A 148 20.05 6.21 5.73
C ASN A 148 19.65 7.54 6.43
N GLY A 149 19.05 7.45 7.62
CA GLY A 149 18.86 8.61 8.51
C GLY A 149 17.62 9.47 8.22
N HIS A 150 16.76 9.10 7.28
CA HIS A 150 15.51 9.82 7.00
C HIS A 150 14.40 9.39 7.97
N THR A 151 14.61 9.65 9.27
CA THR A 151 13.77 9.17 10.38
C THR A 151 12.83 10.23 10.96
N LEU A 152 12.94 11.49 10.54
CA LEU A 152 12.10 12.60 11.04
C LEU A 152 11.09 13.02 9.96
N ASN A 153 10.32 12.06 9.46
CA ASN A 153 9.33 12.30 8.42
C ASN A 153 8.05 11.49 8.70
N PRO A 154 7.00 12.12 9.27
CA PRO A 154 5.73 11.45 9.56
C PRO A 154 5.05 10.85 8.32
N GLU A 155 5.13 11.55 7.18
CA GLU A 155 4.54 11.11 5.91
C GLU A 155 5.16 9.80 5.40
N LEU A 156 6.49 9.65 5.53
CA LEU A 156 7.18 8.41 5.20
C LEU A 156 6.62 7.24 6.00
N PHE A 157 6.49 7.40 7.32
CA PHE A 157 6.00 6.35 8.19
C PHE A 157 4.52 6.04 7.96
N TYR A 158 3.71 7.06 7.65
CA TYR A 158 2.34 6.87 7.21
C TYR A 158 2.27 6.00 5.95
N TYR A 159 3.02 6.33 4.90
CA TYR A 159 3.03 5.53 3.67
C TYR A 159 3.64 4.13 3.87
N GLN A 160 4.65 4.00 4.72
CA GLN A 160 5.18 2.70 5.12
C GLN A 160 4.10 1.87 5.84
N GLY A 161 3.30 2.48 6.70
CA GLY A 161 2.14 1.86 7.36
C GLY A 161 1.08 1.40 6.37
N TYR A 162 0.68 2.29 5.47
CA TYR A 162 -0.27 2.02 4.39
C TYR A 162 0.15 0.81 3.54
N VAL A 163 1.39 0.80 3.05
CA VAL A 163 1.86 -0.27 2.17
C VAL A 163 2.04 -1.59 2.92
N ASN A 164 2.47 -1.55 4.19
CA ASN A 164 2.51 -2.75 5.01
C ASN A 164 1.10 -3.32 5.25
N ALA A 165 0.10 -2.48 5.48
CA ALA A 165 -1.29 -2.93 5.62
C ALA A 165 -1.79 -3.60 4.32
N PHE A 166 -1.51 -2.98 3.16
CA PHE A 166 -1.81 -3.56 1.86
C PHE A 166 -1.10 -4.92 1.64
N CYS A 167 0.16 -5.06 2.06
CA CYS A 167 0.91 -6.31 1.99
C CYS A 167 0.56 -7.32 3.09
N GLU A 168 -0.38 -6.98 3.98
CA GLU A 168 -0.81 -7.78 5.14
C GLU A 168 0.29 -8.00 6.19
N ASN A 169 1.28 -7.12 6.22
CA ASN A 169 2.30 -7.02 7.25
C ASN A 169 1.75 -6.19 8.42
N TYR A 170 0.69 -6.68 9.07
CA TYR A 170 -0.13 -5.86 9.97
C TYR A 170 0.63 -5.32 11.19
N LYS A 171 1.59 -6.09 11.73
CA LYS A 171 2.41 -5.65 12.87
C LYS A 171 3.29 -4.46 12.48
N GLU A 172 3.99 -4.58 11.36
CA GLU A 172 4.84 -3.54 10.80
C GLU A 172 4.03 -2.32 10.37
N ALA A 173 2.80 -2.54 9.87
CA ALA A 173 1.86 -1.47 9.55
C ALA A 173 1.54 -0.63 10.79
N LEU A 174 1.05 -1.28 11.86
CA LEU A 174 0.72 -0.60 13.12
C LEU A 174 1.93 0.11 13.72
N THR A 175 3.11 -0.53 13.71
CA THR A 175 4.36 0.08 14.21
C THR A 175 4.74 1.33 13.40
N SER A 176 4.58 1.30 12.08
CA SER A 176 4.87 2.46 11.23
C SER A 176 3.89 3.59 11.48
N LEU A 177 2.59 3.27 11.66
CA LEU A 177 1.58 4.28 12.00
C LEU A 177 1.82 4.90 13.38
N ASP A 178 2.27 4.11 14.37
CA ASP A 178 2.71 4.63 15.67
C ASP A 178 3.85 5.62 15.53
N ASN A 179 4.86 5.32 14.71
CA ASN A 179 5.96 6.23 14.45
C ASN A 179 5.49 7.53 13.77
N ALA A 180 4.54 7.45 12.84
CA ALA A 180 3.99 8.62 12.18
C ALA A 180 3.26 9.55 13.17
N ILE A 181 2.41 8.97 14.03
CA ILE A 181 1.66 9.69 15.07
C ILE A 181 2.59 10.26 16.14
N ALA A 182 3.66 9.53 16.50
CA ALA A 182 4.64 10.00 17.48
C ALA A 182 5.45 11.21 16.98
N LEU A 183 5.73 11.29 15.67
CA LEU A 183 6.44 12.42 15.06
C LEU A 183 5.53 13.63 14.80
N ASP A 184 4.24 13.38 14.53
CA ASP A 184 3.23 14.41 14.32
C ASP A 184 1.91 13.94 14.94
N GLY A 185 1.63 14.45 16.14
CA GLY A 185 0.43 14.08 16.91
C GLY A 185 -0.87 14.49 16.23
N ASP A 186 -0.82 15.44 15.30
CA ASP A 186 -1.96 15.90 14.51
C ASP A 186 -2.05 15.19 13.14
N ASN A 187 -1.30 14.09 12.94
CA ASN A 187 -1.38 13.27 11.73
C ASN A 187 -2.67 12.44 11.73
N VAL A 188 -3.77 13.11 11.38
CA VAL A 188 -5.11 12.53 11.26
C VAL A 188 -5.11 11.31 10.34
N PRO A 189 -4.51 11.35 9.12
CA PRO A 189 -4.50 10.17 8.24
C PRO A 189 -3.85 8.92 8.87
N ALA A 190 -2.76 9.08 9.62
CA ALA A 190 -2.12 7.96 10.30
C ALA A 190 -2.98 7.40 11.44
N SER A 191 -3.66 8.27 12.18
CA SER A 191 -4.57 7.88 13.27
C SER A 191 -5.79 7.13 12.75
N GLU A 192 -6.45 7.66 11.71
CA GLU A 192 -7.62 7.03 11.07
C GLU A 192 -7.26 5.65 10.49
N LEU A 193 -6.15 5.57 9.74
CA LEU A 193 -5.71 4.30 9.17
C LEU A 193 -5.39 3.26 10.25
N LYS A 194 -4.79 3.68 11.36
CA LYS A 194 -4.50 2.81 12.50
C LYS A 194 -5.79 2.29 13.14
N GLU A 195 -6.77 3.16 13.36
CA GLU A 195 -8.07 2.80 13.93
C GLU A 195 -8.84 1.83 13.04
N ASN A 196 -8.88 2.10 11.73
CA ASN A 196 -9.53 1.24 10.75
C ASN A 196 -8.87 -0.15 10.70
N LEU A 197 -7.53 -0.20 10.70
CA LEU A 197 -6.79 -1.45 10.71
C LEU A 197 -7.03 -2.26 12.00
N LEU A 198 -7.06 -1.62 13.16
CA LEU A 198 -7.38 -2.29 14.43
C LEU A 198 -8.81 -2.83 14.43
N THR A 199 -9.78 -2.04 13.95
CA THR A 199 -11.18 -2.46 13.83
C THR A 199 -11.32 -3.66 12.91
N PHE A 200 -10.66 -3.64 11.75
CA PHE A 200 -10.61 -4.74 10.81
C PHE A 200 -10.05 -6.03 11.45
N LEU A 201 -8.90 -5.96 12.12
CA LEU A 201 -8.28 -7.11 12.77
C LEU A 201 -9.13 -7.65 13.93
N ASN A 202 -9.74 -6.77 14.72
CA ASN A 202 -10.65 -7.15 15.82
C ASN A 202 -11.89 -7.86 15.28
N ASN A 203 -12.45 -7.39 14.16
CA ASN A 203 -13.59 -8.00 13.50
C ASN A 203 -13.26 -9.41 12.99
N ILE A 204 -12.09 -9.60 12.37
CA ILE A 204 -11.60 -10.91 11.93
C ILE A 204 -11.43 -11.85 13.13
N GLN A 205 -10.68 -11.42 14.15
CA GLN A 205 -10.41 -12.24 15.34
C GLN A 205 -11.71 -12.66 16.05
N THR A 206 -12.65 -11.73 16.21
CA THR A 206 -13.96 -11.99 16.81
C THR A 206 -14.77 -12.97 15.95
N SER A 207 -14.76 -12.80 14.63
CA SER A 207 -15.51 -13.65 13.70
C SER A 207 -14.90 -15.05 13.57
N CYS A 208 -13.57 -15.18 13.68
CA CYS A 208 -12.88 -16.47 13.77
C CYS A 208 -13.26 -17.22 15.06
N SER A 209 -13.30 -16.53 16.20
CA SER A 209 -13.59 -17.17 17.50
C SER A 209 -15.06 -17.58 17.69
N ASN A 210 -16.01 -16.83 17.12
CA ASN A 210 -17.44 -17.13 17.23
C ASN A 210 -18.08 -17.69 15.95
N PHE A 211 -17.27 -18.04 14.95
CA PHE A 211 -17.69 -18.52 13.62
C PHE A 211 -18.73 -17.59 12.94
N GLY A 212 -18.51 -16.28 12.98
CA GLY A 212 -19.42 -15.28 12.39
C GLY A 212 -20.81 -15.27 13.03
N LYS A 213 -20.92 -15.63 14.31
CA LYS A 213 -22.19 -15.75 15.05
C LYS A 213 -23.18 -16.76 14.44
N LEU A 214 -22.68 -17.74 13.67
CA LEU A 214 -23.52 -18.80 13.12
C LEU A 214 -23.98 -19.76 14.21
N ASN A 215 -25.28 -20.07 14.23
CA ASN A 215 -25.82 -21.04 15.20
C ASN A 215 -25.33 -22.48 14.91
N THR A 216 -25.41 -23.34 15.93
CA THR A 216 -24.92 -24.73 15.85
C THR A 216 -25.54 -25.53 14.70
N LYS A 217 -26.81 -25.27 14.34
CA LYS A 217 -27.49 -25.93 13.22
C LYS A 217 -26.92 -25.50 11.86
N ARG A 218 -26.67 -24.20 11.67
CA ARG A 218 -26.05 -23.66 10.45
C ARG A 218 -24.60 -24.07 10.34
N LEU A 219 -23.84 -24.03 11.43
CA LEU A 219 -22.47 -24.56 11.47
C LEU A 219 -22.45 -26.03 11.15
N ALA A 220 -23.35 -26.83 11.73
CA ALA A 220 -23.48 -28.23 11.38
C ALA A 220 -23.85 -28.40 9.90
N LYS A 221 -24.65 -27.52 9.27
CA LYS A 221 -24.94 -27.58 7.83
C LYS A 221 -23.73 -27.24 6.96
N LEU A 222 -22.90 -26.27 7.37
CA LEU A 222 -21.66 -25.90 6.65
C LEU A 222 -20.56 -26.95 6.84
N ARG A 223 -20.43 -27.50 8.05
CA ARG A 223 -19.50 -28.59 8.41
C ARG A 223 -19.97 -29.96 7.95
N ARG A 224 -21.29 -30.18 7.79
CA ARG A 224 -21.85 -31.40 7.23
C ARG A 224 -21.46 -31.46 5.75
N VAL A 225 -20.25 -31.94 5.54
CA VAL A 225 -20.08 -33.18 4.79
C VAL A 225 -21.10 -34.14 5.36
N SER A 226 -22.13 -34.49 4.58
CA SER A 226 -23.06 -35.53 5.00
C SER A 226 -22.23 -36.76 5.39
N TYR A 227 -22.24 -37.14 6.66
CA TYR A 227 -21.64 -38.37 7.18
C TYR A 227 -22.24 -39.64 6.55
N ARG A 228 -23.29 -39.51 5.74
CA ARG A 228 -23.63 -40.52 4.73
C ARG A 228 -22.80 -40.22 3.48
N ASN A 229 -21.82 -41.08 3.21
CA ASN A 229 -21.01 -41.38 2.00
C ASN A 229 -21.32 -40.71 0.63
N LEU A 230 -22.38 -39.91 0.45
CA LEU A 230 -22.74 -39.22 -0.79
C LEU A 230 -22.04 -37.87 -1.02
N TYR A 231 -21.43 -37.21 -0.01
CA TYR A 231 -20.86 -35.85 -0.20
C TYR A 231 -19.33 -35.78 -0.29
N ILE A 232 -18.60 -36.80 0.17
CA ILE A 232 -17.23 -37.00 -0.35
C ILE A 232 -17.34 -37.14 -1.86
N VAL A 233 -18.34 -37.88 -2.36
CA VAL A 233 -18.65 -37.99 -3.79
C VAL A 233 -19.08 -36.64 -4.40
N HIS A 234 -19.93 -35.83 -3.76
CA HIS A 234 -20.38 -34.55 -4.36
C HIS A 234 -19.33 -33.42 -4.29
N CYS A 235 -18.53 -33.30 -3.22
CA CYS A 235 -17.39 -32.38 -3.20
C CYS A 235 -16.33 -32.82 -4.20
N LEU A 236 -16.00 -34.11 -4.30
CA LEU A 236 -15.10 -34.60 -5.36
C LEU A 236 -15.69 -34.35 -6.76
N GLN A 237 -16.99 -34.54 -6.98
CA GLN A 237 -17.64 -34.24 -8.27
C GLN A 237 -17.62 -32.76 -8.69
N VAL A 238 -17.45 -31.80 -7.77
CA VAL A 238 -17.37 -30.37 -8.11
C VAL A 238 -15.93 -29.89 -8.07
N VAL A 239 -15.20 -30.28 -7.04
CA VAL A 239 -13.81 -29.87 -6.81
C VAL A 239 -12.88 -30.57 -7.79
N GLU A 240 -12.99 -31.90 -8.01
CA GLU A 240 -12.04 -32.62 -8.88
C GLU A 240 -12.11 -32.18 -10.34
N PRO A 241 -13.28 -31.99 -10.99
CA PRO A 241 -13.30 -31.50 -12.37
C PRO A 241 -12.71 -30.09 -12.50
N PHE A 242 -12.99 -29.22 -11.52
CA PHE A 242 -12.45 -27.86 -11.50
C PHE A 242 -10.94 -27.87 -11.25
N ALA A 243 -10.47 -28.63 -10.27
CA ALA A 243 -9.05 -28.81 -9.95
C ALA A 243 -8.30 -29.40 -11.16
N SER A 244 -8.86 -30.43 -11.79
CA SER A 244 -8.32 -31.05 -13.01
C SER A 244 -8.24 -30.06 -14.17
N SER A 245 -9.26 -29.21 -14.37
CA SER A 245 -9.24 -28.18 -15.41
C SER A 245 -8.16 -27.12 -15.20
N LEU A 246 -7.72 -26.93 -13.95
CA LEU A 246 -6.65 -26.01 -13.58
C LEU A 246 -5.28 -26.70 -13.45
N GLY A 247 -5.20 -28.02 -13.62
CA GLY A 247 -3.98 -28.79 -13.34
C GLY A 247 -3.55 -28.71 -11.87
N ALA A 248 -4.50 -28.53 -10.95
CA ALA A 248 -4.25 -28.35 -9.53
C ALA A 248 -4.77 -29.53 -8.69
N GLU A 249 -4.14 -29.78 -7.55
CA GLU A 249 -4.56 -30.80 -6.59
C GLU A 249 -5.29 -30.16 -5.41
N PRO A 250 -6.48 -30.68 -5.01
CA PRO A 250 -7.18 -30.20 -3.82
C PRO A 250 -6.32 -30.36 -2.56
N THR A 251 -6.16 -29.28 -1.80
CA THR A 251 -5.31 -29.27 -0.61
C THR A 251 -6.03 -28.70 0.61
N ARG A 252 -5.42 -28.88 1.78
CA ARG A 252 -5.87 -28.32 3.05
C ARG A 252 -4.96 -27.19 3.50
N ILE A 253 -5.50 -26.21 4.22
CA ILE A 253 -4.75 -25.11 4.83
C ILE A 253 -3.57 -25.62 5.68
N SER A 254 -3.79 -26.70 6.44
CA SER A 254 -2.75 -27.32 7.28
C SER A 254 -1.58 -27.94 6.52
N SER A 255 -1.72 -28.15 5.21
CA SER A 255 -0.66 -28.70 4.34
C SER A 255 0.05 -27.63 3.50
N LEU A 256 -0.36 -26.36 3.60
CA LEU A 256 0.25 -25.26 2.85
C LEU A 256 1.56 -24.79 3.49
N HIS A 257 2.49 -24.39 2.63
CA HIS A 257 3.71 -23.69 3.02
C HIS A 257 3.51 -22.17 2.93
N LEU A 258 4.30 -21.40 3.68
CA LEU A 258 4.24 -19.94 3.64
C LEU A 258 4.55 -19.41 2.23
N GLY A 259 3.73 -18.49 1.73
CA GLY A 259 3.82 -17.95 0.38
C GLY A 259 2.95 -18.72 -0.63
N GLU A 260 3.29 -18.59 -1.91
CA GLU A 260 2.58 -19.24 -3.01
C GLU A 260 2.76 -20.77 -2.99
N ASN A 261 1.65 -21.49 -3.19
CA ASN A 261 1.64 -22.94 -3.30
C ASN A 261 1.14 -23.35 -4.70
N PRO A 262 2.01 -23.48 -5.71
CA PRO A 262 1.62 -23.70 -7.09
C PRO A 262 0.99 -25.09 -7.30
N ASN A 263 0.07 -25.18 -8.25
CA ASN A 263 -0.68 -26.39 -8.61
C ASN A 263 -1.48 -26.99 -7.46
N LEU A 264 -1.81 -26.20 -6.43
CA LEU A 264 -2.71 -26.60 -5.37
C LEU A 264 -4.01 -25.80 -5.42
N LEU A 265 -5.09 -26.38 -4.91
CA LEU A 265 -6.41 -25.77 -4.83
C LEU A 265 -6.92 -25.82 -3.39
N ALA A 266 -6.90 -24.68 -2.70
CA ALA A 266 -7.59 -24.54 -1.42
C ALA A 266 -9.06 -24.20 -1.67
N TYR A 267 -9.96 -24.64 -0.78
CA TYR A 267 -11.37 -24.33 -0.90
C TYR A 267 -12.08 -24.35 0.46
N GLY A 268 -13.18 -23.61 0.55
CA GLY A 268 -13.97 -23.55 1.77
C GLY A 268 -15.34 -22.92 1.55
N LYS A 269 -16.21 -23.03 2.56
CA LYS A 269 -17.50 -22.36 2.55
C LYS A 269 -17.48 -21.05 3.32
N VAL A 270 -18.08 -20.01 2.75
CA VAL A 270 -18.17 -18.68 3.36
C VAL A 270 -19.01 -18.73 4.62
N MET A 271 -18.45 -18.27 5.74
CA MET A 271 -19.12 -18.12 7.02
C MET A 271 -19.53 -16.69 7.30
N TRP A 272 -18.67 -15.73 6.97
CA TRP A 272 -18.85 -14.31 7.21
C TRP A 272 -17.98 -13.52 6.23
N CYS A 273 -18.34 -12.25 6.04
CA CYS A 273 -17.63 -11.30 5.19
C CYS A 273 -17.43 -9.99 5.94
N VAL A 274 -16.29 -9.37 5.74
CA VAL A 274 -15.95 -8.00 6.12
C VAL A 274 -15.81 -7.23 4.81
N PRO A 275 -16.58 -6.13 4.60
CA PRO A 275 -16.49 -5.35 3.38
C PRO A 275 -15.10 -4.71 3.23
N ALA A 276 -14.72 -4.39 2.00
CA ALA A 276 -13.50 -3.63 1.74
C ALA A 276 -13.64 -2.20 2.27
N GLU A 277 -12.56 -1.62 2.77
CA GLU A 277 -12.50 -0.26 3.30
C GLU A 277 -11.13 0.35 2.99
N ASP A 278 -11.11 1.42 2.18
CA ASP A 278 -9.90 2.09 1.70
C ASP A 278 -8.79 1.15 1.20
N CYS A 279 -7.74 0.93 2.00
CA CYS A 279 -6.58 0.08 1.67
C CYS A 279 -6.73 -1.38 2.13
N LEU A 280 -7.82 -1.70 2.82
CA LEU A 280 -8.13 -3.01 3.36
C LEU A 280 -9.01 -3.79 2.38
N PRO A 281 -8.64 -5.04 2.05
CA PRO A 281 -9.34 -5.83 1.06
C PRO A 281 -10.68 -6.32 1.57
N PHE A 282 -11.56 -6.68 0.62
CA PHE A 282 -12.72 -7.49 0.95
C PHE A 282 -12.22 -8.78 1.61
N THR A 283 -12.77 -9.15 2.74
CA THR A 283 -12.26 -10.29 3.51
C THR A 283 -13.38 -11.23 3.89
N CYS A 284 -13.16 -12.52 3.75
CA CYS A 284 -14.14 -13.53 4.16
C CYS A 284 -13.52 -14.60 5.04
N GLY A 285 -14.30 -15.10 5.99
CA GLY A 285 -13.96 -16.28 6.76
C GLY A 285 -14.52 -17.52 6.07
N LEU A 286 -13.65 -18.47 5.78
CA LEU A 286 -13.99 -19.74 5.16
C LEU A 286 -13.84 -20.89 6.16
N ILE A 287 -14.68 -21.90 6.01
CA ILE A 287 -14.57 -23.16 6.75
C ILE A 287 -14.29 -24.32 5.80
N GLU A 288 -13.25 -25.07 6.10
CA GLU A 288 -12.91 -26.32 5.43
C GLU A 288 -13.88 -27.45 5.83
N PRO A 289 -13.97 -28.52 5.03
CA PRO A 289 -14.79 -29.69 5.37
C PRO A 289 -14.45 -30.35 6.72
N ASN A 290 -13.19 -30.27 7.17
CA ASN A 290 -12.73 -30.77 8.46
C ASN A 290 -13.12 -29.85 9.64
N GLY A 291 -13.70 -28.68 9.37
CA GLY A 291 -14.10 -27.67 10.35
C GLY A 291 -13.02 -26.62 10.68
N GLN A 292 -11.83 -26.69 10.08
CA GLN A 292 -10.78 -25.68 10.22
C GLN A 292 -11.23 -24.38 9.55
N VAL A 293 -10.96 -23.26 10.21
CA VAL A 293 -11.31 -21.92 9.75
C VAL A 293 -10.06 -21.21 9.24
N PHE A 294 -10.20 -20.53 8.11
CA PHE A 294 -9.19 -19.66 7.57
C PHE A 294 -9.83 -18.40 7.00
N VAL A 295 -9.01 -17.37 6.82
CA VAL A 295 -9.40 -16.07 6.29
C VAL A 295 -8.94 -15.99 4.85
N THR A 296 -9.71 -15.33 4.00
CA THR A 296 -9.30 -15.02 2.64
C THR A 296 -9.51 -13.54 2.37
N THR A 297 -8.42 -12.87 2.02
CA THR A 297 -8.38 -11.48 1.58
C THR A 297 -8.45 -11.45 0.06
N VAL A 298 -9.36 -10.64 -0.48
CA VAL A 298 -9.63 -10.56 -1.92
C VAL A 298 -9.47 -9.10 -2.35
N TYR A 299 -8.43 -8.85 -3.14
CA TYR A 299 -8.14 -7.54 -3.73
C TYR A 299 -8.82 -7.41 -5.10
N ASN A 300 -8.80 -6.19 -5.65
CA ASN A 300 -9.36 -5.86 -6.97
C ASN A 300 -10.83 -6.30 -7.18
N MET A 301 -11.59 -6.47 -6.10
CA MET A 301 -13.03 -6.72 -6.14
C MET A 301 -13.79 -5.49 -6.63
N VAL A 302 -14.68 -5.70 -7.60
CA VAL A 302 -15.63 -4.67 -8.04
C VAL A 302 -16.57 -4.36 -6.85
N PRO A 303 -16.88 -3.08 -6.56
CA PRO A 303 -17.64 -2.69 -5.36
C PRO A 303 -18.97 -3.43 -5.14
N ASP A 304 -19.65 -3.84 -6.21
CA ASP A 304 -20.95 -4.53 -6.13
C ASP A 304 -20.83 -6.06 -6.04
N LYS A 305 -19.63 -6.63 -6.24
CA LYS A 305 -19.38 -8.08 -6.17
C LYS A 305 -19.20 -8.45 -4.69
N LYS A 306 -19.94 -9.47 -4.24
CA LYS A 306 -19.84 -10.01 -2.89
C LYS A 306 -20.07 -11.51 -2.88
N PHE A 307 -19.50 -12.17 -1.88
CA PHE A 307 -19.82 -13.56 -1.57
C PHE A 307 -20.87 -13.64 -0.47
N PHE A 308 -21.72 -14.66 -0.55
CA PHE A 308 -22.77 -14.92 0.42
C PHE A 308 -22.39 -16.08 1.34
N VAL A 309 -22.92 -16.05 2.57
CA VAL A 309 -22.74 -17.15 3.52
C VAL A 309 -23.26 -18.46 2.93
N GLY A 310 -22.40 -19.47 2.87
CA GLY A 310 -22.68 -20.77 2.28
C GLY A 310 -22.11 -20.99 0.87
N ASP A 311 -21.69 -19.92 0.18
CA ASP A 311 -20.97 -20.02 -1.09
C ASP A 311 -19.68 -20.81 -0.90
N THR A 312 -19.26 -21.53 -1.94
CA THR A 312 -17.98 -22.25 -1.96
C THR A 312 -16.99 -21.44 -2.77
N ILE A 313 -15.86 -21.08 -2.15
CA ILE A 313 -14.77 -20.37 -2.81
C ILE A 313 -13.65 -21.36 -3.10
N PHE A 314 -13.13 -21.29 -4.32
CA PHE A 314 -12.01 -22.08 -4.82
C PHE A 314 -10.82 -21.14 -5.06
N ILE A 315 -9.68 -21.45 -4.47
CA ILE A 315 -8.50 -20.58 -4.46
C ILE A 315 -7.33 -21.38 -5.06
N PRO A 316 -7.09 -21.25 -6.37
CA PRO A 316 -5.95 -21.89 -7.02
C PRO A 316 -4.66 -21.18 -6.63
N ASN A 317 -3.56 -21.93 -6.61
CA ASN A 317 -2.22 -21.43 -6.28
C ASN A 317 -2.19 -20.59 -4.98
N PRO A 318 -2.74 -21.08 -3.86
CA PRO A 318 -3.00 -20.26 -2.68
C PRO A 318 -1.72 -19.62 -2.12
N ASP A 319 -1.72 -18.29 -1.97
CA ASP A 319 -0.68 -17.53 -1.24
C ASP A 319 -1.02 -17.51 0.25
N TYR A 320 -0.36 -18.40 1.00
CA TYR A 320 -0.65 -18.65 2.40
C TYR A 320 0.23 -17.85 3.35
N LYS A 321 -0.43 -17.23 4.34
CA LYS A 321 0.22 -16.55 5.47
C LYS A 321 -0.37 -17.02 6.79
N LEU A 322 0.51 -17.11 7.78
CA LEU A 322 0.12 -17.22 9.17
C LEU A 322 0.23 -15.84 9.82
N VAL A 323 -0.91 -15.21 10.09
CA VAL A 323 -0.93 -14.00 10.90
C VAL A 323 -0.81 -14.44 12.36
N ASN A 324 0.27 -14.05 13.01
CA ASN A 324 0.52 -14.35 14.42
C ASN A 324 1.39 -13.26 15.04
N PHE A 325 0.78 -12.31 15.72
CA PHE A 325 1.51 -11.26 16.42
C PHE A 325 0.72 -10.71 17.61
N LYS A 326 1.45 -10.04 18.50
CA LYS A 326 0.88 -9.24 19.59
C LYS A 326 1.02 -7.77 19.27
N TYR A 327 -0.01 -7.00 19.59
CA TYR A 327 -0.01 -5.56 19.53
C TYR A 327 -0.83 -5.02 20.71
N ASN A 328 -0.23 -4.16 21.53
CA ASN A 328 -0.72 -3.83 22.86
C ASN A 328 -1.04 -5.11 23.66
N GLU A 329 -2.21 -5.17 24.30
CA GLU A 329 -2.67 -6.32 25.09
C GLU A 329 -3.41 -7.38 24.26
N GLN A 330 -3.47 -7.23 22.92
CA GLN A 330 -4.19 -8.15 22.04
C GLN A 330 -3.24 -9.07 21.25
N THR A 331 -3.68 -10.31 21.03
CA THR A 331 -3.00 -11.30 20.18
C THR A 331 -3.88 -11.58 18.97
N TYR A 332 -3.35 -11.34 17.77
CA TYR A 332 -4.00 -11.65 16.50
C TYR A 332 -3.40 -12.94 15.95
N GLN A 333 -4.24 -13.96 15.79
CA GLN A 333 -3.80 -15.26 15.28
C GLN A 333 -4.84 -15.87 14.34
N PHE A 334 -4.50 -15.99 13.06
CA PHE A 334 -5.35 -16.66 12.06
C PHE A 334 -4.55 -17.08 10.83
N HIS A 335 -5.06 -18.12 10.14
CA HIS A 335 -4.59 -18.54 8.82
C HIS A 335 -5.21 -17.62 7.76
N SER A 336 -4.41 -17.12 6.82
CA SER A 336 -4.87 -16.23 5.75
C SER A 336 -4.42 -16.73 4.38
N LEU A 337 -5.31 -16.64 3.39
CA LEU A 337 -5.01 -16.81 1.97
C LEU A 337 -5.24 -15.50 1.24
N ARG A 338 -4.22 -15.01 0.55
CA ARG A 338 -4.33 -13.79 -0.25
C ARG A 338 -4.75 -14.13 -1.68
N VAL A 339 -5.71 -13.37 -2.19
CA VAL A 339 -6.18 -13.42 -3.57
C VAL A 339 -6.07 -12.02 -4.16
N ASP A 340 -5.16 -11.82 -5.11
CA ASP A 340 -4.95 -10.50 -5.72
C ASP A 340 -6.08 -10.11 -6.69
N ASP A 341 -6.68 -11.10 -7.37
CA ASP A 341 -7.75 -10.89 -8.36
C ASP A 341 -8.90 -11.94 -8.20
N PRO A 342 -10.19 -11.51 -8.22
CA PRO A 342 -11.36 -12.30 -7.80
C PRO A 342 -12.12 -13.07 -8.88
#